data_AF-A0A444WU96-F1
#
_entry.id   AF-A0A444WU96-F1
#
_cell.length_a   1.000
_cell.length_b   1.000
_cell.length_c   1.000
_cell.angle_alpha   90.00
_cell.angle_beta   90.00
_cell.angle_gamma   90.00
#
_symmetry.space_group_name_H-M   'P 1'
#
loop_
_entity.id
_entity.type
_entity.pdbx_description
1 polymer ?
#
loop_
_entity_poly.entity_id
_entity_poly.type
_entity_poly.pdbx_seq_one_letter_code
_entity_poly.pdbx_strand_id
1 'polypeptide(L)'
;MMRSCESDPNDEACLRHLAKSLEDPNRSLQNWIEKNLEKPCNDSLSNLQGATCNNGRILRLSLNNLSLRGTISPFLSNCTYLQSLDLSSNALTGPIPPDIQSLVNLAVLNLSSNQLQGQIPPQLTMCAYLNVIDLHDNLLTGPIPQQLGLLVRLSTFDVSNNRLSGPIPPSLSNRTGTLPRFNATSFLGNKDLYGYPLPPIKTRGLSVLAIVGIGLGSGLASLVLSFTGVCIWLKVTEHKMALDEGKISQLMPDY
;
A
#
# COMPACT_ATOMS: atom_id res chain seq x y z
N MET A 1 -5.65 34.38 -37.02
CA MET A 1 -6.30 33.06 -37.10
C MET A 1 -6.28 32.44 -35.71
N MET A 2 -7.35 32.61 -34.92
CA MET A 2 -7.51 31.89 -33.66
C MET A 2 -7.85 30.44 -34.02
N ARG A 3 -6.94 29.50 -33.76
CA ARG A 3 -7.30 28.08 -33.77
C ARG A 3 -8.34 27.90 -32.65
N SER A 4 -9.54 27.46 -33.01
CA SER A 4 -10.46 26.86 -32.05
C SER A 4 -9.69 25.75 -31.34
N CYS A 5 -9.36 25.92 -30.07
CA CYS A 5 -8.84 24.84 -29.24
C CYS A 5 -9.96 23.81 -29.06
N GLU A 6 -10.02 22.83 -29.95
CA GLU A 6 -10.83 21.64 -29.72
C GLU A 6 -10.31 20.93 -28.48
N SER A 7 -11.23 20.54 -27.59
CA SER A 7 -10.92 19.73 -26.42
C SER A 7 -10.29 18.41 -26.86
N ASP A 8 -9.20 18.03 -26.21
CA ASP A 8 -8.46 16.83 -26.60
C ASP A 8 -9.21 15.56 -26.14
N PRO A 9 -9.40 14.57 -27.05
CA PRO A 9 -10.19 13.35 -26.76
C PRO A 9 -9.69 12.54 -25.57
N ASN A 10 -8.40 12.64 -25.22
CA ASN A 10 -7.84 11.93 -24.08
C ASN A 10 -8.32 12.51 -22.75
N ASP A 11 -8.51 13.82 -22.66
CA ASP A 11 -9.03 14.46 -21.44
C ASP A 11 -10.51 14.10 -21.25
N GLU A 12 -11.30 14.07 -22.32
CA GLU A 12 -12.68 13.58 -22.28
C GLU A 12 -12.73 12.13 -21.76
N ALA A 13 -11.97 11.23 -22.39
CA ALA A 13 -11.99 9.81 -22.02
C ALA A 13 -11.54 9.61 -20.56
N CYS A 14 -10.43 10.25 -20.17
CA CYS A 14 -9.91 10.26 -18.80
C CYS A 14 -10.99 10.67 -17.78
N LEU A 15 -11.63 11.82 -18.00
CA LEU A 15 -12.61 12.37 -17.06
C LEU A 15 -13.92 11.57 -17.04
N ARG A 16 -14.39 11.04 -18.18
CA ARG A 16 -15.55 10.14 -18.23
C ARG A 16 -15.31 8.86 -17.45
N HIS A 17 -14.14 8.27 -17.57
CA HIS A 17 -13.79 7.06 -16.82
C HIS A 17 -13.62 7.35 -15.33
N LEU A 18 -13.03 8.50 -14.97
CA LEU A 18 -12.95 8.94 -13.59
C LEU A 18 -14.35 9.15 -12.99
N ALA A 19 -15.23 9.87 -13.70
CA ALA A 19 -16.61 10.10 -13.26
C ALA A 19 -17.36 8.79 -12.99
N LYS A 20 -17.17 7.77 -13.83
CA LYS A 20 -17.77 6.45 -13.66
C LYS A 20 -17.19 5.67 -12.48
N SER A 21 -15.93 5.89 -12.13
CA SER A 21 -15.28 5.22 -10.98
C SER A 21 -15.60 5.84 -9.63
N LEU A 22 -16.17 7.05 -9.63
CA LEU A 22 -16.49 7.81 -8.43
C LEU A 22 -17.97 7.67 -8.09
N GLU A 23 -18.25 7.49 -6.81
CA GLU A 23 -19.58 7.58 -6.23
C GLU A 23 -19.70 8.90 -5.47
N ASP A 24 -20.71 9.70 -5.78
CA ASP A 24 -20.90 11.04 -5.21
C ASP A 24 -22.19 11.13 -4.36
N PRO A 25 -22.14 10.68 -3.09
CA PRO A 25 -23.33 10.59 -2.24
C PRO A 25 -23.96 11.96 -1.95
N ASN A 26 -23.16 13.03 -1.93
CA ASN A 26 -23.61 14.37 -1.60
C ASN A 26 -24.01 15.18 -2.84
N ARG A 27 -23.91 14.59 -4.05
CA ARG A 27 -24.15 15.29 -5.32
C ARG A 27 -23.30 16.57 -5.42
N SER A 28 -22.03 16.48 -5.04
CA SER A 28 -21.04 17.57 -5.13
C SER A 28 -20.56 17.81 -6.56
N LEU A 29 -20.57 16.78 -7.42
CA LEU A 29 -20.12 16.79 -8.81
C LEU A 29 -21.26 17.11 -9.79
N GLN A 30 -22.14 18.06 -9.46
CA GLN A 30 -23.34 18.37 -10.26
C GLN A 30 -23.03 18.76 -11.70
N ASN A 31 -21.86 19.39 -11.91
CA ASN A 31 -21.44 19.84 -13.23
C ASN A 31 -20.71 18.76 -14.04
N TRP A 32 -20.51 17.55 -13.49
CA TRP A 32 -19.88 16.42 -14.16
C TRP A 32 -20.92 15.63 -14.99
N ILE A 33 -21.64 16.35 -15.84
CA ILE A 33 -22.62 15.81 -16.78
C ILE A 33 -21.98 15.54 -18.13
N GLU A 34 -22.57 14.64 -18.92
CA GLU A 34 -22.10 14.23 -20.24
C GLU A 34 -21.69 15.42 -21.13
N LYS A 35 -22.55 16.44 -21.26
CA LYS A 35 -22.28 17.65 -22.04
C LYS A 35 -20.98 18.39 -21.62
N ASN A 36 -20.70 18.46 -20.32
CA ASN A 36 -19.50 19.14 -19.82
C ASN A 36 -18.26 18.25 -19.91
N LEU A 37 -18.43 16.93 -19.93
CA LEU A 37 -17.35 15.96 -20.09
C LEU A 37 -16.92 15.80 -21.55
N GLU A 38 -17.81 16.03 -22.53
CA GLU A 38 -17.47 16.08 -23.97
C GLU A 38 -16.52 17.22 -24.31
N LYS A 39 -16.66 18.36 -23.61
CA LYS A 39 -15.82 19.54 -23.78
C LYS A 39 -15.35 20.03 -22.41
N PRO A 40 -14.41 19.33 -21.77
CA PRO A 40 -13.99 19.61 -20.41
C PRO A 40 -13.25 20.95 -20.27
N CYS A 41 -12.67 21.44 -21.37
CA CYS A 41 -11.95 22.70 -21.43
C CYS A 41 -12.47 23.61 -22.54
N ASN A 42 -12.59 24.90 -22.24
CA ASN A 42 -12.73 25.98 -23.20
C ASN A 42 -11.59 26.99 -22.97
N ASP A 43 -10.48 26.78 -23.68
CA ASP A 43 -9.20 27.47 -23.47
C ASP A 43 -8.69 27.31 -22.02
N SER A 44 -8.79 28.36 -21.18
CA SER A 44 -8.34 28.34 -19.78
C SER A 44 -9.48 28.09 -18.77
N LEU A 45 -10.74 28.03 -19.24
CA LEU A 45 -11.90 27.84 -18.38
C LEU A 45 -12.39 26.38 -18.44
N SER A 46 -12.85 25.86 -17.29
CA SER A 46 -13.57 24.60 -17.20
C SER A 46 -14.91 24.81 -16.50
N ASN A 47 -15.95 24.13 -16.97
CA ASN A 47 -17.26 24.08 -16.30
C ASN A 47 -17.32 22.95 -15.27
N LEU A 48 -16.32 22.06 -15.25
CA LEU A 48 -16.27 20.93 -14.34
C LEU A 48 -15.79 21.40 -12.96
N GLN A 49 -16.53 21.01 -11.93
CA GLN A 49 -16.15 21.28 -10.54
C GLN A 49 -14.72 20.76 -10.31
N GLY A 50 -13.84 21.63 -9.81
CA GLY A 50 -12.47 21.29 -9.45
C GLY A 50 -11.47 21.19 -10.61
N ALA A 51 -11.91 21.30 -11.87
CA ALA A 51 -11.01 21.26 -13.01
C ALA A 51 -10.50 22.66 -13.39
N THR A 52 -9.24 22.75 -13.78
CA THR A 52 -8.65 23.96 -14.36
C THR A 52 -7.95 23.59 -15.65
N CYS A 53 -8.14 24.41 -16.68
CA CYS A 53 -7.59 24.18 -18.01
C CYS A 53 -6.48 25.17 -18.34
N ASN A 54 -5.62 24.78 -19.27
CA ASN A 54 -4.67 25.66 -19.92
C ASN A 54 -4.53 25.23 -21.38
N ASN A 55 -4.71 26.16 -22.32
CA ASN A 55 -4.68 25.89 -23.75
C ASN A 55 -5.57 24.71 -24.19
N GLY A 56 -6.76 24.58 -23.59
CA GLY A 56 -7.71 23.52 -23.94
C GLY A 56 -7.41 22.14 -23.34
N ARG A 57 -6.42 22.02 -22.44
CA ARG A 57 -6.05 20.77 -21.76
C ARG A 57 -6.24 20.87 -20.25
N ILE A 58 -6.58 19.76 -19.61
CA ILE A 58 -6.73 19.72 -18.15
C ILE A 58 -5.35 19.83 -17.48
N LEU A 59 -5.17 20.90 -16.71
CA LEU A 59 -3.93 21.20 -16.01
C LEU A 59 -3.99 20.79 -14.54
N ARG A 60 -5.12 21.04 -13.88
CA ARG A 60 -5.33 20.76 -12.47
C ARG A 60 -6.69 20.14 -12.25
N LEU A 61 -6.75 19.18 -11.34
CA LEU A 61 -7.98 18.56 -10.88
C LEU A 61 -7.97 18.50 -9.35
N SER A 62 -8.88 19.24 -8.72
CA SER A 62 -9.02 19.37 -7.27
C SER A 62 -10.44 18.98 -6.85
N LEU A 63 -10.62 17.75 -6.40
CA LEU A 63 -11.88 17.19 -5.93
C LEU A 63 -11.81 16.84 -4.43
N ASN A 64 -11.14 17.70 -3.66
CA ASN A 64 -10.90 17.48 -2.24
C ASN A 64 -12.13 17.78 -1.39
N ASN A 65 -12.31 17.03 -0.29
CA ASN A 65 -13.39 17.24 0.69
C ASN A 65 -14.81 17.21 0.09
N LEU A 66 -15.07 16.27 -0.80
CA LEU A 66 -16.37 16.12 -1.48
C LEU A 66 -17.15 14.88 -1.00
N SER A 67 -16.62 14.14 -0.03
CA SER A 67 -17.18 12.86 0.46
C SER A 67 -17.32 11.79 -0.64
N LEU A 68 -16.48 11.85 -1.66
CA LEU A 68 -16.49 10.92 -2.79
C LEU A 68 -16.08 9.51 -2.33
N ARG A 69 -16.72 8.49 -2.90
CA ARG A 69 -16.38 7.07 -2.73
C ARG A 69 -15.97 6.47 -4.07
N GLY A 70 -15.64 5.18 -4.08
CA GLY A 70 -15.21 4.46 -5.28
C GLY A 70 -13.69 4.29 -5.32
N THR A 71 -13.10 4.32 -6.52
CA THR A 71 -11.67 4.06 -6.74
C THR A 71 -11.03 5.08 -7.67
N ILE A 72 -9.70 5.20 -7.64
CA ILE A 72 -8.96 6.01 -8.60
C ILE A 72 -8.83 5.23 -9.92
N SER A 73 -9.53 5.68 -10.96
CA SER A 73 -9.49 5.03 -12.27
C SER A 73 -8.08 5.05 -12.90
N PRO A 74 -7.56 3.92 -13.40
CA PRO A 74 -6.30 3.86 -14.15
C PRO A 74 -6.30 4.76 -15.39
N PHE A 75 -7.47 5.03 -15.97
CA PHE A 75 -7.64 5.92 -17.13
C PHE A 75 -7.33 7.38 -16.82
N LEU A 76 -7.14 7.75 -15.55
CA LEU A 76 -6.62 9.05 -15.16
C LEU A 76 -5.27 9.34 -15.84
N SER A 77 -4.50 8.29 -16.14
CA SER A 77 -3.24 8.33 -16.89
C SER A 77 -3.35 8.94 -18.30
N ASN A 78 -4.54 9.02 -18.89
CA ASN A 78 -4.77 9.65 -20.19
C ASN A 78 -4.78 11.18 -20.13
N CYS A 79 -4.99 11.78 -18.95
CA CYS A 79 -4.89 13.22 -18.73
C CYS A 79 -3.42 13.67 -18.66
N THR A 80 -2.63 13.44 -19.72
CA THR A 80 -1.16 13.56 -19.72
C THR A 80 -0.60 14.97 -19.46
N TYR A 81 -1.44 16.00 -19.58
CA TYR A 81 -1.09 17.39 -19.28
C TYR A 81 -1.31 17.77 -17.82
N LEU A 82 -1.86 16.87 -17.00
CA LEU A 82 -2.16 17.11 -15.60
C LEU A 82 -0.88 17.40 -14.81
N GLN A 83 -0.84 18.54 -14.13
CA GLN A 83 0.24 18.99 -13.26
C GLN A 83 -0.12 18.90 -11.78
N SER A 84 -1.41 18.90 -11.44
CA SER A 84 -1.87 18.86 -10.06
C SER A 84 -3.09 17.98 -9.95
N LEU A 85 -2.99 16.95 -9.11
CA LEU A 85 -4.11 16.09 -8.73
C LEU A 85 -4.30 16.15 -7.22
N ASP A 86 -5.46 16.64 -6.80
CA ASP A 86 -5.88 16.63 -5.41
C ASP A 86 -7.22 15.90 -5.28
N LEU A 87 -7.19 14.73 -4.65
CA LEU A 87 -8.37 13.92 -4.31
C LEU A 87 -8.49 13.73 -2.79
N SER A 88 -7.83 14.58 -2.01
CA SER A 88 -7.70 14.43 -0.56
C SER A 88 -9.03 14.59 0.18
N SER A 89 -9.08 14.08 1.41
CA SER A 89 -10.26 14.21 2.29
C SER A 89 -11.53 13.63 1.66
N ASN A 90 -11.45 12.42 1.14
CA ASN A 90 -12.59 11.67 0.60
C ASN A 90 -12.64 10.28 1.23
N ALA A 91 -13.52 9.41 0.72
CA ALA A 91 -13.65 8.02 1.12
C ALA A 91 -13.26 7.07 -0.05
N LEU A 92 -12.23 7.45 -0.83
CA LEU A 92 -11.74 6.63 -1.94
C LEU A 92 -11.03 5.38 -1.41
N THR A 93 -11.25 4.26 -2.10
CA THR A 93 -10.72 2.94 -1.75
C THR A 93 -9.89 2.35 -2.90
N GLY A 94 -9.35 1.15 -2.71
CA GLY A 94 -8.54 0.47 -3.72
C GLY A 94 -7.11 1.00 -3.81
N PRO A 95 -6.31 0.49 -4.77
CA PRO A 95 -4.92 0.86 -4.92
C PRO A 95 -4.72 2.19 -5.65
N ILE A 96 -3.56 2.82 -5.43
CA ILE A 96 -3.07 3.86 -6.33
C ILE A 96 -2.67 3.17 -7.65
N PRO A 97 -3.27 3.54 -8.80
CA PRO A 97 -3.00 2.85 -10.06
C PRO A 97 -1.56 3.09 -10.53
N PRO A 98 -0.81 2.05 -10.92
CA PRO A 98 0.57 2.19 -11.40
C PRO A 98 0.66 2.97 -12.72
N ASP A 99 -0.43 3.03 -13.50
CA ASP A 99 -0.57 3.80 -14.74
C ASP A 99 -0.33 5.31 -14.56
N ILE A 100 -0.29 5.80 -13.31
CA ILE A 100 0.08 7.18 -12.99
C ILE A 100 1.44 7.59 -13.55
N GLN A 101 2.32 6.62 -13.90
CA GLN A 101 3.57 6.89 -14.62
C GLN A 101 3.40 7.72 -15.90
N SER A 102 2.25 7.64 -16.57
CA SER A 102 1.99 8.38 -17.81
C SER A 102 1.76 9.88 -17.56
N LEU A 103 1.51 10.28 -16.32
CA LEU A 103 1.36 11.68 -15.93
C LEU A 103 2.73 12.34 -15.73
N VAL A 104 3.51 12.39 -16.80
CA VAL A 104 4.91 12.83 -16.77
C VAL A 104 5.07 14.28 -16.30
N ASN A 105 4.03 15.11 -16.44
CA ASN A 105 4.01 16.52 -16.03
C ASN A 105 3.52 16.74 -14.58
N LEU A 106 3.14 15.68 -13.87
CA LEU A 106 2.56 15.78 -12.53
C LEU A 106 3.57 16.36 -11.55
N ALA A 107 3.20 17.46 -10.90
CA ALA A 107 4.00 18.18 -9.92
C ALA A 107 3.43 18.05 -8.50
N VAL A 108 2.12 17.91 -8.37
CA VAL A 108 1.42 17.76 -7.09
C VAL A 108 0.51 16.53 -7.15
N LEU A 109 0.72 15.61 -6.21
CA LEU A 109 -0.14 14.48 -5.95
C LEU A 109 -0.57 14.51 -4.48
N ASN A 110 -1.84 14.85 -4.24
CA ASN A 110 -2.43 14.82 -2.91
C ASN A 110 -3.59 13.81 -2.88
N LEU A 111 -3.36 12.68 -2.20
CA LEU A 111 -4.34 11.61 -2.01
C LEU A 111 -4.60 11.37 -0.51
N SER A 112 -4.20 12.31 0.34
CA SER A 112 -4.28 12.17 1.79
C SER A 112 -5.71 12.05 2.31
N SER A 113 -5.87 11.53 3.52
CA SER A 113 -7.17 11.40 4.19
C SER A 113 -8.20 10.65 3.32
N ASN A 114 -7.87 9.41 2.97
CA ASN A 114 -8.71 8.50 2.20
C ASN A 114 -8.63 7.07 2.81
N GLN A 115 -9.18 6.08 2.11
CA GLN A 115 -9.13 4.67 2.49
C GLN A 115 -8.35 3.83 1.46
N LEU A 116 -7.34 4.43 0.82
CA LEU A 116 -6.53 3.78 -0.22
C LEU A 116 -5.70 2.64 0.39
N GLN A 117 -5.59 1.55 -0.36
CA GLN A 117 -4.97 0.29 0.07
C GLN A 117 -3.85 -0.13 -0.89
N GLY A 118 -3.16 -1.22 -0.57
CA GLY A 118 -2.08 -1.73 -1.41
C GLY A 118 -0.79 -0.92 -1.27
N GLN A 119 0.14 -1.13 -2.19
CA GLN A 119 1.49 -0.55 -2.13
C GLN A 119 1.55 0.82 -2.81
N ILE A 120 2.49 1.66 -2.37
CA ILE A 120 2.87 2.86 -3.11
C ILE A 120 3.55 2.40 -4.42
N PRO A 121 3.03 2.76 -5.60
CA PRO A 121 3.58 2.27 -6.86
C PRO A 121 4.96 2.90 -7.12
N PRO A 122 6.04 2.11 -7.35
CA PRO A 122 7.36 2.64 -7.71
C PRO A 122 7.35 3.46 -9.01
N GLN A 123 6.34 3.23 -9.85
CA GLN A 123 6.04 3.97 -11.08
C GLN A 123 5.90 5.48 -10.90
N LEU A 124 5.59 5.96 -9.68
CA LEU A 124 5.55 7.40 -9.36
C LEU A 124 6.87 8.12 -9.67
N THR A 125 7.99 7.41 -9.68
CA THR A 125 9.30 7.96 -10.08
C THR A 125 9.33 8.45 -11.53
N MET A 126 8.46 7.96 -12.42
CA MET A 126 8.38 8.42 -13.81
C MET A 126 7.81 9.85 -13.92
N CYS A 127 7.08 10.32 -12.92
CA CYS A 127 6.60 11.69 -12.81
C CYS A 127 7.73 12.60 -12.31
N ALA A 128 8.73 12.85 -13.16
CA ALA A 128 9.98 13.54 -12.80
C ALA A 128 9.80 14.98 -12.27
N TYR A 129 8.63 15.60 -12.49
CA TYR A 129 8.30 16.93 -11.99
C TYR A 129 7.66 16.94 -10.60
N LEU A 130 7.40 15.76 -9.99
CA LEU A 130 6.78 15.67 -8.67
C LEU A 130 7.58 16.47 -7.63
N ASN A 131 6.87 17.42 -7.04
CA ASN A 131 7.33 18.31 -5.98
C ASN A 131 6.61 18.01 -4.66
N VAL A 132 5.36 17.58 -4.74
CA VAL A 132 4.52 17.26 -3.58
C VAL A 132 3.93 15.86 -3.78
N ILE A 133 4.19 14.98 -2.81
CA ILE A 133 3.50 13.71 -2.64
C ILE A 133 2.95 13.69 -1.22
N ASP A 134 1.62 13.75 -1.10
CA ASP A 134 0.93 13.63 0.18
C ASP A 134 -0.03 12.45 0.14
N LEU A 135 0.28 11.43 0.93
CA LEU A 135 -0.45 10.17 1.05
C LEU A 135 -0.84 9.88 2.50
N HIS A 136 -0.76 10.87 3.40
CA HIS A 136 -1.03 10.64 4.83
C HIS A 136 -2.48 10.19 5.07
N ASP A 137 -2.74 9.58 6.23
CA ASP A 137 -4.08 9.10 6.63
C ASP A 137 -4.74 8.22 5.55
N ASN A 138 -4.12 7.08 5.28
CA ASN A 138 -4.62 6.05 4.35
C ASN A 138 -4.37 4.64 4.92
N LEU A 139 -4.63 3.60 4.14
CA LEU A 139 -4.42 2.20 4.52
C LEU A 139 -3.32 1.52 3.68
N LEU A 140 -2.36 2.30 3.15
CA LEU A 140 -1.30 1.80 2.29
C LEU A 140 -0.36 0.85 3.06
N THR A 141 0.11 -0.19 2.39
CA THR A 141 0.92 -1.27 2.95
C THR A 141 2.24 -1.45 2.19
N GLY A 142 3.14 -2.26 2.75
CA GLY A 142 4.42 -2.57 2.13
C GLY A 142 5.47 -1.47 2.32
N PRO A 143 6.62 -1.60 1.63
CA PRO A 143 7.73 -0.66 1.78
C PRO A 143 7.52 0.64 1.02
N ILE A 144 8.16 1.71 1.49
CA ILE A 144 8.34 2.93 0.70
C ILE A 144 9.30 2.60 -0.46
N PRO A 145 8.93 2.80 -1.73
CA PRO A 145 9.80 2.51 -2.85
C PRO A 145 11.08 3.36 -2.83
N GLN A 146 12.23 2.72 -2.88
CA GLN A 146 13.54 3.40 -2.92
C GLN A 146 13.66 4.39 -4.10
N GLN A 147 12.99 4.08 -5.21
CA GLN A 147 12.98 4.86 -6.43
C GLN A 147 12.49 6.28 -6.21
N LEU A 148 11.62 6.53 -5.21
CA LEU A 148 11.13 7.87 -4.88
C LEU A 148 12.26 8.82 -4.48
N GLY A 149 13.38 8.31 -3.97
CA GLY A 149 14.58 9.11 -3.70
C GLY A 149 15.23 9.74 -4.95
N LEU A 150 14.89 9.26 -6.15
CA LEU A 150 15.35 9.82 -7.43
C LEU A 150 14.62 11.14 -7.79
N LEU A 151 13.50 11.44 -7.14
CA LEU A 151 12.71 12.66 -7.41
C LEU A 151 13.41 13.88 -6.80
N VAL A 152 14.38 14.44 -7.54
CA VAL A 152 15.19 15.60 -7.10
C VAL A 152 14.37 16.85 -6.80
N ARG A 153 13.17 16.98 -7.36
CA ARG A 153 12.25 18.10 -7.15
C ARG A 153 11.37 17.95 -5.91
N LEU A 154 11.27 16.75 -5.34
CA LEU A 154 10.35 16.47 -4.24
C LEU A 154 10.74 17.30 -3.01
N SER A 155 9.88 18.24 -2.62
CA SER A 155 10.05 19.10 -1.44
C SER A 155 9.10 18.79 -0.30
N THR A 156 7.93 18.22 -0.62
CA THR A 156 6.95 17.79 0.36
C THR A 156 6.68 16.30 0.14
N PHE A 157 6.87 15.53 1.21
CA PHE A 157 6.58 14.10 1.25
C PHE A 157 5.94 13.79 2.59
N ASP A 158 4.73 13.26 2.57
CA ASP A 158 4.04 12.78 3.78
C ASP A 158 3.37 11.44 3.48
N VAL A 159 3.72 10.43 4.28
CA VAL A 159 3.14 9.08 4.25
C VAL A 159 2.73 8.64 5.65
N SER A 160 2.56 9.60 6.56
CA SER A 160 2.20 9.33 7.94
C SER A 160 0.82 8.66 8.05
N ASN A 161 0.56 8.00 9.18
CA ASN A 161 -0.70 7.34 9.48
C ASN A 161 -1.17 6.38 8.37
N ASN A 162 -0.29 5.46 7.99
CA ASN A 162 -0.56 4.35 7.08
C ASN A 162 -0.20 3.01 7.74
N ARG A 163 -0.14 1.93 6.96
CA ARG A 163 0.31 0.59 7.39
C ARG A 163 1.61 0.20 6.68
N LEU A 164 2.47 1.17 6.36
CA LEU A 164 3.74 0.94 5.68
C LEU A 164 4.71 0.22 6.63
N SER A 165 5.64 -0.53 6.04
CA SER A 165 6.58 -1.38 6.78
C SER A 165 7.96 -1.37 6.16
N GLY A 166 8.96 -1.81 6.93
CA GLY A 166 10.33 -1.91 6.45
C GLY A 166 11.17 -0.64 6.69
N PRO A 167 12.39 -0.58 6.13
CA PRO A 167 13.28 0.55 6.33
C PRO A 167 12.84 1.75 5.48
N ILE A 168 12.96 2.96 6.03
CA ILE A 168 12.87 4.20 5.23
C ILE A 168 14.08 4.24 4.28
N PRO A 169 13.87 4.36 2.94
CA PRO A 169 14.96 4.38 1.99
C PRO A 169 15.96 5.51 2.27
N PRO A 170 17.27 5.22 2.39
CA PRO A 170 18.29 6.26 2.61
C PRO A 170 18.34 7.31 1.50
N SER A 171 17.97 6.95 0.27
CA SER A 171 17.84 7.85 -0.87
C SER A 171 16.78 8.95 -0.63
N LEU A 172 15.79 8.68 0.23
CA LEU A 172 14.71 9.59 0.57
C LEU A 172 14.95 10.30 1.90
N SER A 173 15.50 9.60 2.90
CA SER A 173 15.68 10.16 4.24
C SER A 173 16.99 10.90 4.46
N ASN A 174 18.08 10.50 3.79
CA ASN A 174 19.40 11.10 3.95
C ASN A 174 19.82 11.88 2.70
N ARG A 175 18.95 12.83 2.29
CA ARG A 175 19.23 13.70 1.15
C ARG A 175 20.31 14.71 1.51
N THR A 176 21.35 14.80 0.68
CA THR A 176 22.49 15.68 0.87
C THR A 176 22.36 16.96 0.03
N GLY A 177 23.16 17.99 0.37
CA GLY A 177 23.19 19.25 -0.37
C GLY A 177 21.95 20.13 -0.12
N THR A 178 21.40 20.69 -1.20
CA THR A 178 20.26 21.63 -1.19
C THR A 178 18.90 20.95 -1.21
N LEU A 179 18.86 19.61 -1.20
CA LEU A 179 17.60 18.86 -1.28
C LEU A 179 16.83 18.97 0.05
N PRO A 180 15.49 19.16 -0.01
CA PRO A 180 14.66 19.21 1.19
C PRO A 180 14.74 17.92 2.00
N ARG A 181 14.86 18.05 3.31
CA ARG A 181 14.81 16.93 4.25
C ARG A 181 13.40 16.78 4.79
N PHE A 182 12.91 15.54 4.79
CA PHE A 182 11.60 15.23 5.35
C PHE A 182 11.69 15.02 6.86
N ASN A 183 10.72 15.58 7.58
CA ASN A 183 10.67 15.48 9.05
C ASN A 183 10.23 14.07 9.46
N ALA A 184 10.55 13.64 10.68
CA ALA A 184 10.03 12.42 11.28
C ALA A 184 8.50 12.36 11.23
N THR A 185 7.81 13.51 11.36
CA THR A 185 6.35 13.61 11.30
C THR A 185 5.77 13.03 10.02
N SER A 186 6.46 13.19 8.87
CA SER A 186 6.07 12.64 7.57
C SER A 186 5.99 11.11 7.50
N PHE A 187 6.50 10.41 8.52
CA PHE A 187 6.58 8.95 8.56
C PHE A 187 5.88 8.34 9.78
N LEU A 188 5.45 9.16 10.75
CA LEU A 188 4.79 8.70 11.98
C LEU A 188 3.49 7.96 11.70
N GLY A 189 2.97 7.20 12.67
CA GLY A 189 1.74 6.43 12.50
C GLY A 189 1.87 5.13 11.71
N ASN A 190 3.01 4.88 11.04
CA ASN A 190 3.34 3.59 10.44
C ASN A 190 4.04 2.68 11.47
N LYS A 191 3.33 1.67 11.99
CA LYS A 191 3.81 0.84 13.11
C LYS A 191 5.13 0.10 12.83
N ASP A 192 5.29 -0.41 11.62
CA ASP A 192 6.39 -1.32 11.24
C ASP A 192 7.44 -0.63 10.35
N LEU A 193 7.36 0.69 10.21
CA LEU A 193 8.31 1.53 9.48
C LEU A 193 9.43 2.00 10.42
N TYR A 194 10.69 1.92 9.98
CA TYR A 194 11.85 2.23 10.83
C TYR A 194 13.04 2.81 10.06
N GLY A 195 14.03 3.31 10.79
CA GLY A 195 15.23 3.94 10.21
C GLY A 195 15.06 5.45 10.06
N TYR A 196 16.18 6.17 9.88
CA TYR A 196 16.20 7.64 9.88
C TYR A 196 15.14 8.21 8.91
N PRO A 197 14.35 9.23 9.31
CA PRO A 197 14.41 9.98 10.58
C PRO A 197 13.72 9.31 11.79
N LEU A 198 13.11 8.14 11.62
CA LEU A 198 12.54 7.38 12.73
C LEU A 198 13.62 6.57 13.47
N PRO A 199 13.33 6.08 14.69
CA PRO A 199 14.21 5.15 15.39
C PRO A 199 14.48 3.88 14.54
N PRO A 200 15.65 3.24 14.73
CA PRO A 200 15.92 1.94 14.12
C PRO A 200 14.93 0.89 14.62
N ILE A 201 14.83 -0.23 13.89
CA ILE A 201 13.92 -1.32 14.25
C ILE A 201 14.14 -1.75 15.70
N LYS A 202 13.08 -1.70 16.50
CA LYS A 202 13.08 -2.36 17.82
C LYS A 202 12.93 -3.85 17.56
N THR A 203 14.03 -4.57 17.37
CA THR A 203 13.97 -6.03 17.38
C THR A 203 13.51 -6.46 18.78
N ARG A 204 12.24 -6.88 18.89
CA ARG A 204 11.85 -7.76 19.99
C ARG A 204 12.43 -9.13 19.67
N GLY A 205 13.76 -9.27 19.80
CA GLY A 205 14.33 -10.60 19.96
C GLY A 205 13.60 -11.29 21.11
N LEU A 206 13.37 -12.61 21.01
CA LEU A 206 12.90 -13.34 22.18
C LEU A 206 13.86 -13.05 23.34
N SER A 207 13.31 -12.71 24.50
CA SER A 207 14.12 -12.60 25.72
C SER A 207 14.93 -13.89 25.88
N VAL A 208 16.17 -13.78 26.37
CA VAL A 208 16.98 -14.95 26.74
C VAL A 208 16.17 -15.92 27.59
N LEU A 209 15.30 -15.40 28.48
CA LEU A 209 14.39 -16.19 29.30
C LEU A 209 13.38 -17.00 28.48
N ALA A 210 12.86 -16.42 27.39
CA ALA A 210 11.91 -17.10 26.49
C ALA A 210 12.62 -18.17 25.64
N ILE A 211 13.85 -17.90 25.18
CA ILE A 211 14.68 -18.89 24.48
C ILE A 211 15.01 -20.07 25.40
N VAL A 212 15.48 -19.77 26.62
CA VAL A 212 15.76 -20.78 27.66
C VAL A 212 14.50 -21.57 28.01
N GLY A 213 13.35 -20.91 28.14
CA GLY A 213 12.07 -21.56 28.40
C GLY A 213 11.63 -22.52 27.29
N ILE A 214 11.76 -22.12 26.01
CA ILE A 214 11.49 -23.00 24.86
C ILE A 214 12.45 -24.19 24.86
N GLY A 215 13.74 -23.97 25.14
CA GLY A 215 14.75 -25.02 25.23
C GLY A 215 14.44 -26.05 26.33
N LEU A 216 14.17 -25.59 27.56
CA LEU A 216 13.85 -26.45 28.70
C LEU A 216 12.51 -27.19 28.49
N GLY A 217 11.49 -26.49 28.00
CA GLY A 217 10.18 -27.08 27.73
C GLY A 217 10.23 -28.18 26.66
N SER A 218 10.95 -27.93 25.56
CA SER A 218 11.12 -28.91 24.48
C SER A 218 11.93 -30.14 24.93
N GLY A 219 12.97 -29.95 25.75
CA GLY A 219 13.75 -31.05 26.32
C GLY A 219 12.93 -31.95 27.26
N LEU A 220 12.15 -31.36 28.16
CA LEU A 220 11.25 -32.11 29.06
C LEU A 220 10.18 -32.87 28.29
N ALA A 221 9.55 -32.24 27.30
CA ALA A 221 8.55 -32.90 26.46
C ALA A 221 9.15 -34.09 25.69
N SER A 222 10.36 -33.94 25.15
CA SER A 222 11.03 -35.01 24.41
C SER A 222 11.41 -36.19 25.31
N LEU A 223 11.85 -35.93 26.55
CA LEU A 223 12.12 -36.98 27.54
C LEU A 223 10.84 -37.75 27.92
N VAL A 224 9.74 -37.04 28.17
CA VAL A 224 8.45 -37.64 28.51
C VAL A 224 7.92 -38.51 27.35
N LEU A 225 8.02 -38.02 26.12
CA LEU A 225 7.60 -38.78 24.94
C LEU A 225 8.47 -40.03 24.72
N SER A 226 9.79 -39.92 24.91
CA SER A 226 10.70 -41.06 24.81
C SER A 226 10.40 -42.11 25.89
N PHE A 227 10.25 -41.69 27.14
CA PHE A 227 9.95 -42.60 28.25
C PHE A 227 8.61 -43.30 28.08
N THR A 228 7.55 -42.57 27.73
CA THR A 228 6.24 -43.17 27.48
C THR A 228 6.26 -44.13 26.30
N GLY A 229 6.99 -43.81 25.22
CA GLY A 229 7.24 -44.71 24.11
C GLY A 229 7.90 -46.03 24.53
N VAL A 230 8.95 -45.96 25.37
CA VAL A 230 9.64 -47.14 25.92
C VAL A 230 8.70 -47.98 26.79
N CYS A 231 7.93 -47.35 27.69
CA CYS A 231 6.97 -48.06 28.54
C CYS A 231 5.90 -48.79 27.72
N ILE A 232 5.37 -48.14 26.67
CA ILE A 232 4.40 -48.77 25.77
C ILE A 232 5.04 -49.96 25.05
N TRP A 233 6.26 -49.79 24.52
CA TRP A 233 6.97 -50.87 23.84
C TRP A 233 7.21 -52.07 24.75
N LEU A 234 7.69 -51.85 25.98
CA LEU A 234 7.91 -52.90 26.97
C LEU A 234 6.62 -53.68 27.27
N LYS A 235 5.52 -52.96 27.51
CA LYS A 235 4.22 -53.57 27.80
C LYS A 235 3.70 -54.42 26.62
N VAL A 236 3.91 -53.95 25.38
CA VAL A 236 3.56 -54.70 24.17
C VAL A 236 4.43 -55.96 24.03
N THR A 237 5.74 -55.86 24.30
CA THR A 237 6.64 -57.02 24.23
C THR A 237 6.30 -58.07 25.28
N GLU A 238 6.01 -57.69 26.53
CA GLU A 238 5.58 -58.62 27.59
C GLU A 238 4.29 -59.35 27.20
N HIS A 239 3.30 -58.62 26.68
CA HIS A 239 2.03 -59.22 26.26
C HIS A 239 2.20 -60.18 25.07
N LYS A 240 3.15 -59.91 24.17
CA LYS A 240 3.48 -60.79 23.06
C LYS A 240 4.18 -62.07 23.55
N MET A 241 5.14 -61.94 24.46
CA MET A 241 5.83 -63.07 25.08
C MET A 241 4.85 -63.99 25.84
N ALA A 242 3.92 -63.41 26.62
CA ALA A 242 2.90 -64.17 27.33
C ALA A 242 1.93 -64.93 26.40
N LEU A 243 1.61 -64.35 25.23
CA LEU A 243 0.78 -65.00 24.22
C LEU A 243 1.51 -66.15 23.52
N ASP A 244 2.80 -65.97 23.24
CA ASP A 244 3.65 -67.00 22.63
C ASP A 244 3.93 -68.15 23.60
N GLU A 245 4.17 -67.89 24.89
CA GLU A 245 4.28 -68.91 25.94
C GLU A 245 2.96 -69.70 26.10
N GLY A 246 1.81 -69.00 26.13
CA GLY A 246 0.49 -69.65 26.22
C GLY A 246 0.21 -70.60 25.05
N LYS A 247 0.65 -70.26 23.84
CA LYS A 247 0.57 -71.14 22.67
C LYS A 247 1.47 -72.36 22.78
N ILE A 248 2.68 -72.22 23.33
CA ILE A 248 3.62 -73.35 23.51
C ILE A 248 3.07 -74.35 24.53
N SER A 249 2.46 -73.89 25.61
CA SER A 249 1.84 -74.76 26.61
C SER A 249 0.57 -75.49 26.14
N GLN A 250 -0.12 -75.02 25.09
CA GLN A 250 -1.25 -75.74 24.47
C GLN A 250 -0.83 -76.80 23.44
N LEU A 251 0.46 -76.87 23.09
CA LEU A 251 1.01 -77.82 22.11
C LEU A 251 1.67 -79.06 22.76
N MET A 252 1.62 -79.19 24.09
CA MET A 252 2.04 -80.41 24.80
C MET A 252 0.86 -81.38 24.91
N PRO A 253 0.89 -82.56 24.25
CA PRO A 253 -0.11 -83.59 24.48
C PRO A 253 0.12 -84.28 25.84
N ASP A 254 -0.95 -84.39 26.63
CA ASP A 254 -0.98 -85.23 27.83
C ASP A 254 -0.70 -86.69 27.45
N TYR A 255 0.26 -87.30 28.15
CA TYR A 255 0.67 -88.70 28.00
C TYR A 255 -0.16 -89.63 28.90
#